data_AF-A0A0P8ACQ5-F1
#
_entry.id   AF-A0A0P8ACQ5-F1
#
_cell.length_a   1.000
_cell.length_b   1.000
_cell.length_c   1.000
_cell.angle_alpha   90.00
_cell.angle_beta   90.00
_cell.angle_gamma   90.00
#
_symmetry.space_group_name_H-M   'P 1'
#
loop_
_entity.id
_entity.type
_entity.pdbx_description
1 polymer ?
#
loop_
_entity_poly.entity_id
_entity_poly.type
_entity_poly.pdbx_seq_one_letter_code
_entity_poly.pdbx_strand_id
1 'polypeptide(L)' 'MKKAKVAVNGYGTVGKRVADAVSLQDDMELIGIGKTRLDFQAQIASNKGYKIYLSETETEKEIK' A
#
# COMPACT_ATOMS: atom_id res chain seq x y z
N MET A 1 -7.18 23.26 2.95
CA MET A 1 -7.64 22.60 1.70
C MET A 1 -7.83 21.11 1.97
N LYS A 2 -8.76 20.45 1.27
CA LYS A 2 -8.99 19.00 1.40
C LYS A 2 -7.93 18.26 0.59
N LYS A 3 -7.21 17.31 1.21
CA LYS A 3 -6.23 16.47 0.52
C LYS A 3 -6.90 15.44 -0.38
N ALA A 4 -6.27 15.12 -1.51
CA ALA A 4 -6.69 14.01 -2.36
C ALA A 4 -6.35 12.68 -1.67
N LYS A 5 -7.36 11.82 -1.49
CA LYS A 5 -7.19 10.49 -0.89
C LYS A 5 -6.80 9.49 -1.97
N VAL A 6 -5.63 8.90 -1.86
CA VAL A 6 -5.04 8.05 -2.90
C VAL A 6 -4.79 6.64 -2.37
N ALA A 7 -5.27 5.64 -3.09
CA ALA A 7 -4.94 4.24 -2.87
C ALA A 7 -4.07 3.73 -4.02
N VAL A 8 -3.08 2.88 -3.71
CA VAL A 8 -2.25 2.22 -4.72
C VAL A 8 -2.55 0.73 -4.72
N ASN A 9 -3.37 0.28 -5.67
CA ASN A 9 -3.69 -1.13 -5.82
C ASN A 9 -2.60 -1.83 -6.66
N GLY A 10 -1.74 -2.60 -5.99
CA GLY A 10 -0.60 -3.29 -6.61
C GLY A 10 0.74 -2.72 -6.18
N TYR A 11 1.24 -3.16 -5.02
CA TYR A 11 2.54 -2.72 -4.47
C TYR A 11 3.74 -3.49 -5.08
N GLY A 12 3.88 -3.42 -6.40
CA GLY A 12 5.01 -3.95 -7.15
C GLY A 12 6.09 -2.88 -7.40
N THR A 13 6.91 -3.10 -8.44
CA THR A 13 8.01 -2.19 -8.82
C THR A 13 7.55 -0.74 -9.04
N VAL A 14 6.47 -0.52 -9.78
CA VAL A 14 5.93 0.84 -10.02
C VAL A 14 5.12 1.32 -8.83
N GLY A 15 4.21 0.47 -8.31
CA GLY A 15 3.30 0.86 -7.22
C GLY A 15 4.02 1.37 -5.98
N LYS A 16 5.14 0.75 -5.57
CA LYS A 16 5.89 1.23 -4.40
C LYS A 16 6.47 2.63 -4.58
N ARG A 17 6.92 2.95 -5.81
CA ARG A 17 7.44 4.28 -6.13
C ARG A 17 6.33 5.33 -6.16
N VAL A 18 5.15 4.95 -6.66
CA VAL A 18 3.96 5.81 -6.65
C VAL A 18 3.49 6.07 -5.20
N ALA A 19 3.45 5.04 -4.35
CA ALA A 19 3.09 5.18 -2.94
C ALA A 19 4.04 6.15 -2.20
N ASP A 20 5.35 6.04 -2.46
CA ASP A 20 6.35 6.96 -1.93
C ASP A 20 6.13 8.39 -2.44
N ALA A 21 5.92 8.56 -3.75
CA ALA A 21 5.70 9.89 -4.36
C ALA A 21 4.45 10.59 -3.79
N VAL A 22 3.34 9.85 -3.64
CA VAL A 22 2.09 10.34 -3.05
C VAL A 22 2.30 10.77 -1.59
N SER A 23 3.09 10.00 -0.83
CA SER A 23 3.36 10.30 0.58
C SER A 23 4.20 11.56 0.79
N LEU A 24 4.89 12.02 -0.25
CA LEU A 24 5.71 13.24 -0.23
C LEU A 24 4.95 14.49 -0.65
N GLN A 25 3.75 14.37 -1.22
CA GLN A 25 2.96 15.53 -1.64
C GLN A 25 2.18 16.13 -0.47
N ASP A 26 2.16 17.45 -0.38
CA ASP A 26 1.46 18.19 0.67
C ASP A 26 -0.07 18.19 0.49
N ASP A 27 -0.54 18.10 -0.76
CA ASP A 27 -1.94 18.06 -1.16
C ASP A 27 -2.55 16.64 -1.26
N MET A 28 -1.77 15.59 -0.99
CA MET A 28 -2.23 14.19 -1.05
C MET A 28 -2.11 13.45 0.28
N GLU A 29 -2.90 12.39 0.41
CA GLU A 29 -2.88 11.44 1.53
C GLU A 29 -2.93 10.01 0.97
N LEU A 30 -1.88 9.22 1.22
CA LEU A 30 -1.87 7.79 0.91
C LEU A 30 -2.73 7.05 1.93
N ILE A 31 -3.93 6.61 1.52
CA ILE A 31 -4.85 5.89 2.41
C ILE A 31 -4.49 4.40 2.56
N GLY A 32 -3.74 3.84 1.62
CA GLY A 32 -3.30 2.45 1.68
C GLY A 32 -2.72 1.90 0.38
N ILE A 33 -2.10 0.73 0.50
CA ILE A 33 -1.55 -0.05 -0.60
C ILE A 33 -2.21 -1.43 -0.65
N GLY A 34 -2.58 -1.86 -1.85
CA GLY A 34 -3.12 -3.19 -2.13
C GLY A 34 -2.02 -4.17 -2.49
N LYS A 35 -2.08 -5.37 -1.93
CA LYS A 35 -1.13 -6.44 -2.23
C LYS A 35 -1.81 -7.81 -2.22
N THR A 36 -1.25 -8.75 -2.97
CA THR A 36 -1.70 -10.13 -2.94
C THR A 36 -1.02 -10.89 -1.80
N ARG A 37 0.32 -10.84 -1.67
CA ARG A 37 1.07 -11.64 -0.68
C ARG A 37 1.80 -10.79 0.37
N LEU A 38 1.91 -11.27 1.62
CA LEU A 38 2.76 -10.66 2.65
C LEU A 38 4.23 -11.08 2.52
N ASP A 39 4.88 -10.64 1.44
CA ASP A 39 6.33 -10.82 1.26
C ASP A 39 7.17 -9.70 1.93
N PHE A 40 8.49 -9.75 1.78
CA PHE A 40 9.42 -8.75 2.35
C PHE A 40 9.07 -7.29 2.00
N GLN A 41 8.50 -7.02 0.82
CA GLN A 41 8.11 -5.67 0.42
C GLN A 41 6.87 -5.19 1.20
N ALA A 42 6.03 -6.11 1.68
CA ALA A 42 4.92 -5.77 2.60
C ALA A 42 5.49 -5.33 3.94
N GLN A 43 6.50 -6.03 4.47
CA GLN A 43 7.21 -5.59 5.68
C GLN A 43 7.82 -4.19 5.51
N ILE A 44 8.45 -3.91 4.37
CA ILE A 44 8.99 -2.57 4.08
C ILE A 44 7.87 -1.51 4.06
N ALA A 45 6.73 -1.80 3.43
CA ALA A 45 5.58 -0.89 3.43
C ALA A 45 5.04 -0.65 4.85
N SER A 46 4.96 -1.70 5.68
CA SER A 46 4.56 -1.59 7.09
C SER A 46 5.54 -0.73 7.90
N ASN A 47 6.85 -0.90 7.68
CA ASN A 47 7.88 -0.10 8.36
C ASN A 47 7.81 1.38 7.94
N LYS A 48 7.33 1.69 6.73
CA LYS A 48 7.03 3.05 6.27
C LYS A 48 5.71 3.60 6.82
N GLY A 49 4.94 2.80 7.56
CA GLY A 49 3.64 3.19 8.11
C GLY A 49 2.48 3.10 7.11
N TYR A 50 2.66 2.43 5.97
CA TYR A 50 1.60 2.29 4.98
C TYR A 50 0.59 1.23 5.41
N LYS A 51 -0.70 1.57 5.34
CA LYS A 51 -1.78 0.60 5.55
C LYS A 51 -1.80 -0.41 4.40
N ILE A 52 -1.66 -1.68 4.73
CA ILE A 52 -1.60 -2.78 3.77
C ILE A 52 -2.97 -3.45 3.71
N TYR A 53 -3.50 -3.59 2.50
CA TYR A 53 -4.77 -4.26 2.23
C TYR A 53 -4.50 -5.49 1.38
N LEU A 54 -4.97 -6.65 1.85
CA LEU A 54 -4.91 -7.90 1.11
C LEU A 54 -6.20 -8.11 0.31
N SER A 55 -6.09 -8.76 -0.84
CA SER A 55 -7.27 -9.29 -1.52
C SER A 55 -7.87 -10.43 -0.69
N GLU A 56 -9.19 -10.52 -0.59
CA GLU A 56 -9.91 -11.56 0.17
C GLU A 56 -9.42 -12.98 -0.17
N THR A 57 -9.15 -13.25 -1.44
CA THR A 57 -8.60 -14.53 -1.95
C THR A 57 -7.22 -14.92 -1.42
N GLU A 58 -6.45 -13.98 -0.88
CA GLU A 58 -5.12 -14.24 -0.31
C GLU A 58 -5.16 -14.31 1.22
N THR A 59 -6.03 -13.53 1.87
CA THR A 59 -6.26 -13.61 3.33
C THR A 59 -6.63 -15.04 3.76
N GLU A 60 -7.43 -15.75 2.98
CA GLU A 60 -7.81 -17.14 3.25
C GLU A 60 -6.65 -18.15 3.16
N LYS A 61 -5.60 -17.84 2.40
CA LYS A 61 -4.45 -18.73 2.19
C LYS A 61 -3.38 -18.62 3.27
N GLU A 62 -3.25 -17.45 3.90
CA GLU A 62 -2.28 -17.24 4.98
C GLU A 62 -2.82 -17.64 6.37
N ILE A 63 -4.15 -17.79 6.52
CA ILE A 63 -4.79 -18.24 7.78
C ILE A 63 -4.89 -19.78 7.87
N LYS A 64 -4.59 -20.50 6.78
CA LYS A 64 -4.53 -21.97 6.74
C LYS A 64 -3.14 -22.48 7.05
#